data_AF-A0A9P8RPF7-F1
#
_entry.id   AF-A0A9P8RPF7-F1
#
_cell.length_a   1.000
_cell.length_b   1.000
_cell.length_c   1.000
_cell.angle_alpha   90.00
_cell.angle_beta   90.00
_cell.angle_gamma   90.00
#
_symmetry.space_group_name_H-M   'P 1'
#
loop_
_entity.id
_entity.type
_entity.pdbx_description
1 polymer ?
#
loop_
_entity_poly.entity_id
_entity_poly.type
_entity_poly.pdbx_seq_one_letter_code
_entity_poly.pdbx_strand_id
1 'polypeptide(L)'
;MFFSHLLNFTYPHHLIDLAFLVSDSKDRTLEVLSELLKELQANPDPKQPYGEISIIEKDFGQKVNQDVESRHGFAAQATRRKLMAQARNWLLSAALRPTHSWVYWRDVDVETAPTTILEDLMRHNKDIIVPNVWRPLPEWLGGEQPYDLNSWQESETALALAETLDEDAVIVEGYAEYATWRPHLAYLRDPYGDPDVEMDIDGVGGVSILSKAKVFRAGAHFPAFSFERHAETEGFGKVWYSLLLSPTRPRAKSDHRWPKG
;
A
#
# COMPACT_ATOMS: atom_id res chain seq x y z
N MET A 1 -19.58 -1.09 7.49
CA MET A 1 -18.20 -1.56 7.24
C MET A 1 -17.75 -1.10 5.85
N PHE A 2 -16.44 -0.88 5.66
CA PHE A 2 -15.80 0.06 4.71
C PHE A 2 -16.44 1.46 4.61
N PHE A 3 -17.59 1.63 3.94
CA PHE A 3 -18.21 2.94 3.72
C PHE A 3 -18.62 3.67 5.01
N SER A 4 -18.92 2.93 6.07
CA SER A 4 -19.13 3.52 7.39
C SER A 4 -17.90 4.26 7.91
N HIS A 5 -16.69 3.83 7.54
CA HIS A 5 -15.46 4.54 7.89
C HIS A 5 -15.34 5.86 7.16
N LEU A 6 -15.69 5.86 5.87
CA LEU A 6 -15.69 7.07 5.06
C LEU A 6 -16.61 8.14 5.69
N LEU A 7 -17.82 7.75 6.07
CA LEU A 7 -18.77 8.66 6.75
C LEU A 7 -18.29 9.16 8.11
N ASN A 8 -17.43 8.39 8.78
CA ASN A 8 -17.00 8.66 10.15
C ASN A 8 -15.63 9.34 10.23
N PHE A 9 -14.96 9.65 9.13
CA PHE A 9 -13.69 10.39 9.21
C PHE A 9 -13.90 11.77 9.84
N THR A 10 -12.96 12.15 10.71
CA THR A 10 -12.99 13.49 11.33
C THR A 10 -12.30 14.54 10.46
N TYR A 11 -11.38 14.12 9.59
CA TYR A 11 -10.70 15.01 8.67
C TYR A 11 -11.71 15.59 7.68
N PRO A 12 -11.70 16.90 7.37
CA PRO A 12 -12.75 17.50 6.55
C PRO A 12 -12.90 16.83 5.18
N HIS A 13 -14.08 16.25 4.89
CA HIS A 13 -14.29 15.43 3.69
C HIS A 13 -14.05 16.19 2.39
N HIS A 14 -14.40 17.47 2.32
CA HIS A 14 -14.13 18.32 1.14
C HIS A 14 -12.63 18.51 0.82
N LEU A 15 -11.72 18.09 1.71
CA LEU A 15 -10.26 18.07 1.49
C LEU A 15 -9.73 16.68 1.09
N ILE A 16 -10.60 15.68 0.99
CA ILE A 16 -10.27 14.31 0.62
C ILE A 16 -10.88 14.05 -0.76
N ASP A 17 -10.03 13.59 -1.68
CA ASP A 17 -10.46 13.00 -2.95
C ASP A 17 -10.36 11.49 -2.84
N LEU A 18 -11.42 10.78 -3.23
CA LEU A 18 -11.46 9.32 -3.24
C LEU A 18 -11.21 8.79 -4.64
N ALA A 19 -10.38 7.76 -4.75
CA ALA A 19 -10.17 7.06 -6.01
C ALA A 19 -10.21 5.54 -5.78
N PHE A 20 -11.02 4.86 -6.57
CA PHE A 20 -11.18 3.41 -6.54
C PHE A 20 -10.72 2.81 -7.87
N LEU A 21 -10.10 1.64 -7.82
CA LEU A 21 -9.82 0.83 -9.00
C LEU A 21 -10.56 -0.50 -8.89
N VAL A 22 -11.37 -0.82 -9.90
CA VAL A 22 -12.04 -2.11 -10.06
C VAL A 22 -11.37 -2.83 -11.23
N SER A 23 -10.91 -4.06 -10.99
CA SER A 23 -10.18 -4.89 -11.96
C SER A 23 -10.72 -6.30 -11.96
N ASP A 24 -10.82 -6.90 -13.15
CA ASP A 24 -11.15 -8.31 -13.38
C ASP A 24 -12.46 -8.74 -12.67
N SER A 25 -13.37 -7.79 -12.42
CA SER A 25 -14.63 -8.02 -11.71
C SER A 25 -15.61 -8.80 -12.59
N LYS A 26 -16.25 -9.82 -12.01
CA LYS A 26 -17.29 -10.63 -12.68
C LYS A 26 -18.64 -10.59 -11.96
N ASP A 27 -18.73 -9.76 -10.93
CA ASP A 27 -19.92 -9.58 -10.10
C ASP A 27 -20.36 -8.10 -10.10
N ARG A 28 -21.29 -7.78 -9.20
CA ARG A 28 -21.91 -6.45 -9.08
C ARG A 28 -21.06 -5.43 -8.32
N THR A 29 -19.76 -5.67 -8.11
CA THR A 29 -18.88 -4.76 -7.34
C THR A 29 -18.92 -3.33 -7.87
N LEU A 30 -18.82 -3.12 -9.18
CA LEU A 30 -18.83 -1.77 -9.78
C LEU A 30 -20.17 -1.05 -9.57
N GLU A 31 -21.27 -1.77 -9.71
CA GLU A 31 -22.63 -1.26 -9.53
C GLU A 31 -22.84 -0.80 -8.09
N VAL A 32 -22.55 -1.70 -7.13
CA VAL A 32 -22.69 -1.44 -5.70
C VAL A 32 -21.79 -0.31 -5.24
N LEU A 33 -20.53 -0.28 -5.70
CA LEU A 33 -19.59 0.82 -5.43
C LEU A 33 -20.16 2.15 -5.92
N SER A 34 -20.71 2.18 -7.13
CA SER A 34 -21.28 3.39 -7.73
C SER A 34 -22.53 3.88 -7.00
N GLU A 35 -23.41 2.97 -6.57
CA GLU A 35 -24.60 3.30 -5.78
C GLU A 35 -24.21 3.91 -4.43
N LEU A 36 -23.31 3.25 -3.69
CA LEU A 36 -22.87 3.70 -2.37
C LEU A 36 -22.15 5.06 -2.43
N LEU A 37 -21.33 5.31 -3.45
CA LEU A 37 -20.63 6.59 -3.60
C LEU A 37 -21.59 7.73 -4.00
N LYS A 38 -22.63 7.43 -4.79
CA LYS A 38 -23.69 8.41 -5.12
C LYS A 38 -24.48 8.80 -3.87
N GLU A 39 -24.86 7.81 -3.06
CA GLU A 39 -25.55 8.07 -1.78
C GLU A 39 -24.68 8.91 -0.85
N LEU A 40 -23.38 8.60 -0.79
CA LEU A 40 -22.42 9.36 0.02
C LEU A 40 -22.31 10.82 -0.45
N GLN A 41 -22.17 11.07 -1.76
CA GLN A 41 -22.09 12.45 -2.28
C GLN A 41 -23.42 13.21 -2.22
N ALA A 42 -24.56 12.51 -2.17
CA ALA A 42 -25.89 13.10 -2.05
C ALA A 42 -26.31 13.35 -0.58
N ASN A 43 -25.41 13.18 0.39
CA ASN A 43 -25.71 13.36 1.79
C ASN A 43 -26.19 14.80 2.09
N PRO A 44 -27.28 14.97 2.86
CA PRO A 44 -27.84 16.30 3.15
C PRO A 44 -26.95 17.17 4.06
N ASP A 45 -26.04 16.57 4.85
CA ASP A 45 -25.07 17.33 5.63
C ASP A 45 -23.96 17.84 4.69
N PRO A 46 -23.78 19.16 4.51
CA PRO A 46 -22.77 19.71 3.59
C PRO A 46 -21.33 19.38 3.97
N LYS A 47 -21.08 18.84 5.17
CA LYS A 47 -19.75 18.37 5.59
C LYS A 47 -19.42 16.97 5.13
N GLN A 48 -20.41 16.19 4.68
CA GLN A 48 -20.26 14.77 4.34
C GLN A 48 -19.73 14.51 2.93
N PRO A 49 -20.07 15.29 1.89
CA PRO A 49 -19.50 15.08 0.56
C PRO A 49 -17.97 15.27 0.53
N TYR A 50 -17.31 14.38 -0.21
CA TYR A 50 -15.90 14.48 -0.58
C TYR A 50 -15.66 15.47 -1.72
N GLY A 51 -14.41 15.90 -1.88
CA GLY A 51 -13.98 16.83 -2.93
C GLY A 51 -14.23 16.28 -4.33
N GLU A 52 -13.48 15.24 -4.70
CA GLU A 52 -13.64 14.48 -5.93
C GLU A 52 -13.78 12.99 -5.62
N ILE A 53 -14.61 12.27 -6.39
CA ILE A 53 -14.68 10.81 -6.36
C ILE A 53 -14.47 10.27 -7.77
N SER A 54 -13.47 9.39 -7.93
CA SER A 54 -13.15 8.72 -9.17
C SER A 54 -13.27 7.20 -9.03
N ILE A 55 -13.94 6.57 -9.99
CA ILE A 55 -13.95 5.10 -10.14
C ILE A 55 -13.26 4.78 -11.45
N ILE A 56 -12.20 3.99 -11.40
CA ILE A 56 -11.41 3.58 -12.54
C ILE A 56 -11.62 2.09 -12.75
N GLU A 57 -12.07 1.72 -13.93
CA GLU A 57 -12.18 0.32 -14.34
C GLU A 57 -11.01 -0.01 -15.25
N LYS A 58 -10.22 -1.02 -14.86
CA LYS A 58 -9.12 -1.53 -15.67
C LYS A 58 -8.75 -2.93 -15.25
N ASP A 59 -8.76 -3.82 -16.23
CA ASP A 59 -8.30 -5.20 -16.06
C ASP A 59 -6.79 -5.33 -16.22
N PHE A 60 -6.20 -6.16 -15.37
CA PHE A 60 -4.79 -6.55 -15.45
C PHE A 60 -4.62 -8.04 -15.82
N GLY A 61 -5.72 -8.74 -16.10
CA GLY A 61 -5.71 -10.12 -16.58
C GLY A 61 -5.31 -11.10 -15.48
N GLN A 62 -5.69 -10.82 -14.23
CA GLN A 62 -5.40 -11.72 -13.12
C GLN A 62 -6.07 -13.08 -13.39
N LYS A 63 -5.26 -14.10 -13.70
CA LYS A 63 -5.75 -15.46 -13.92
C LYS A 63 -6.23 -16.02 -12.58
N VAL A 64 -7.55 -15.97 -12.37
CA VAL A 64 -8.20 -16.63 -11.24
C VAL A 64 -8.19 -18.14 -11.49
N ASN A 65 -7.12 -18.82 -11.09
CA ASN A 65 -7.17 -20.26 -10.88
C ASN A 65 -8.01 -20.52 -9.63
N GLN A 66 -9.00 -21.41 -9.74
CA GLN A 66 -10.02 -21.68 -8.71
C GLN A 66 -9.48 -22.48 -7.51
N ASP A 67 -8.19 -22.81 -7.49
CA ASP A 67 -7.59 -23.66 -6.47
C ASP A 67 -6.90 -22.83 -5.38
N VAL A 68 -7.43 -22.90 -4.16
CA VAL A 68 -7.01 -22.10 -2.99
C VAL A 68 -5.56 -22.45 -2.57
N GLU A 69 -5.15 -23.70 -2.76
CA GLU A 69 -3.77 -24.15 -2.52
C GLU A 69 -2.77 -23.51 -3.52
N SER A 70 -3.17 -23.32 -4.78
CA SER A 70 -2.31 -22.67 -5.79
C SER A 70 -2.14 -21.16 -5.56
N ARG A 71 -3.11 -20.51 -4.90
CA ARG A 71 -3.09 -19.07 -4.59
C ARG A 71 -2.14 -18.72 -3.46
N HIS A 72 -1.95 -19.63 -2.51
CA HIS A 72 -1.06 -19.47 -1.36
C HIS A 72 0.28 -20.19 -1.57
N GLY A 73 0.54 -20.76 -2.74
CA GLY A 73 1.88 -21.22 -3.05
C GLY A 73 2.84 -20.04 -3.12
N PHE A 74 3.99 -20.14 -2.45
CA PHE A 74 5.05 -19.14 -2.45
C PHE A 74 5.37 -18.60 -3.86
N ALA A 75 5.47 -19.50 -4.85
CA ALA A 75 5.74 -19.15 -6.25
C ALA A 75 4.65 -18.27 -6.92
N ALA A 76 3.38 -18.38 -6.50
CA ALA A 76 2.29 -17.59 -7.05
C ALA A 76 2.23 -16.18 -6.47
N GLN A 77 2.74 -15.99 -5.24
CA GLN A 77 2.68 -14.70 -4.54
C GLN A 77 3.50 -13.61 -5.22
N ALA A 78 4.69 -13.94 -5.72
CA ALA A 78 5.51 -13.00 -6.47
C ALA A 78 4.76 -12.41 -7.67
N THR A 79 4.10 -13.27 -8.46
CA THR A 79 3.30 -12.85 -9.63
C THR A 79 2.11 -11.99 -9.20
N ARG A 80 1.42 -12.38 -8.12
CA ARG A 80 0.29 -11.61 -7.57
C ARG A 80 0.71 -10.22 -7.11
N ARG A 81 1.82 -10.09 -6.37
CA ARG A 81 2.38 -8.81 -5.90
C ARG A 81 2.73 -7.91 -7.10
N LYS A 82 3.41 -8.44 -8.12
CA LYS A 82 3.74 -7.69 -9.34
C LYS A 82 2.48 -7.16 -10.05
N LEU A 83 1.40 -7.95 -10.14
CA LEU A 83 0.12 -7.49 -10.71
C LEU A 83 -0.58 -6.42 -9.85
N MET A 84 -0.64 -6.61 -8.53
CA MET A 84 -1.20 -5.60 -7.61
C MET A 84 -0.44 -4.28 -7.70
N ALA A 85 0.89 -4.33 -7.84
CA ALA A 85 1.72 -3.15 -8.04
C ALA A 85 1.34 -2.38 -9.31
N GLN A 86 1.03 -3.09 -10.42
CA GLN A 86 0.54 -2.45 -11.65
C GLN A 86 -0.80 -1.74 -11.41
N ALA A 87 -1.72 -2.38 -10.70
CA ALA A 87 -3.01 -1.78 -10.35
C ALA A 87 -2.85 -0.53 -9.47
N ARG A 88 -2.06 -0.61 -8.39
CA ARG A 88 -1.77 0.54 -7.51
C ARG A 88 -1.12 1.69 -8.28
N ASN A 89 -0.13 1.40 -9.13
CA ASN A 89 0.51 2.45 -9.94
C ASN A 89 -0.44 3.09 -10.94
N TRP A 90 -1.33 2.32 -11.57
CA TRP A 90 -2.33 2.86 -12.48
C TRP A 90 -3.28 3.80 -11.75
N LEU A 91 -3.85 3.35 -10.63
CA LEU A 91 -4.73 4.15 -9.78
C LEU A 91 -4.05 5.44 -9.34
N LEU A 92 -2.81 5.35 -8.83
CA LEU A 92 -2.02 6.50 -8.43
C LEU A 92 -1.83 7.49 -9.59
N SER A 93 -1.42 6.99 -10.76
CA SER A 93 -1.15 7.84 -11.93
C SER A 93 -2.40 8.57 -12.46
N ALA A 94 -3.58 7.97 -12.32
CA ALA A 94 -4.84 8.54 -12.75
C ALA A 94 -5.44 9.51 -11.73
N ALA A 95 -5.20 9.28 -10.43
CA ALA A 95 -5.81 10.04 -9.34
C ALA A 95 -4.94 11.20 -8.83
N LEU A 96 -3.61 11.07 -8.80
CA LEU A 96 -2.72 12.05 -8.17
C LEU A 96 -2.78 13.42 -8.87
N ARG A 97 -3.04 14.47 -8.11
CA ARG A 97 -3.11 15.87 -8.57
C ARG A 97 -1.94 16.69 -7.97
N PRO A 98 -1.56 17.82 -8.61
CA PRO A 98 -0.57 18.75 -8.06
C PRO A 98 -0.96 19.36 -6.71
N THR A 99 -2.26 19.43 -6.42
CA THR A 99 -2.83 19.98 -5.19
C THR A 99 -2.78 19.01 -4.00
N HIS A 100 -2.56 17.71 -4.24
CA HIS A 100 -2.51 16.73 -3.15
C HIS A 100 -1.24 16.89 -2.31
N SER A 101 -1.42 16.97 -1.00
CA SER A 101 -0.35 17.00 0.00
C SER A 101 0.01 15.61 0.52
N TRP A 102 -0.98 14.72 0.60
CA TRP A 102 -0.89 13.37 1.13
C TRP A 102 -1.60 12.39 0.20
N VAL A 103 -1.19 11.13 0.24
CA VAL A 103 -1.84 9.99 -0.40
C VAL A 103 -2.03 8.93 0.67
N TYR A 104 -3.27 8.50 0.85
CA TYR A 104 -3.64 7.47 1.82
C TYR A 104 -4.12 6.22 1.07
N TRP A 105 -3.37 5.12 1.21
CA TRP A 105 -3.76 3.80 0.71
C TRP A 105 -4.49 3.06 1.81
N ARG A 106 -5.62 2.43 1.46
CA ARG A 106 -6.38 1.60 2.38
C ARG A 106 -6.99 0.43 1.64
N ASP A 107 -6.80 -0.77 2.17
CA ASP A 107 -7.47 -1.96 1.65
C ASP A 107 -8.97 -1.91 2.01
N VAL A 108 -9.80 -2.42 1.08
CA VAL A 108 -11.27 -2.31 1.16
C VAL A 108 -11.89 -3.22 2.23
N ASP A 109 -11.14 -4.22 2.71
CA ASP A 109 -11.56 -5.21 3.70
C ASP A 109 -11.18 -4.81 5.16
N VAL A 110 -10.62 -3.62 5.37
CA VAL A 110 -10.37 -3.09 6.72
C VAL A 110 -11.70 -2.84 7.45
N GLU A 111 -12.00 -3.69 8.43
CA GLU A 111 -13.26 -3.67 9.20
C GLU A 111 -13.34 -2.54 10.22
N THR A 112 -12.25 -2.22 10.89
CA THR A 112 -12.17 -1.23 11.98
C THR A 112 -10.94 -0.33 11.83
N ALA A 113 -11.08 0.96 12.16
CA ALA A 113 -10.00 1.95 12.24
C ALA A 113 -10.49 3.13 13.08
N PRO A 114 -9.60 3.86 13.77
CA PRO A 114 -9.96 5.14 14.39
C PRO A 114 -10.56 6.12 13.38
N THR A 115 -11.55 6.90 13.80
CA THR A 115 -12.14 7.95 12.97
C THR A 115 -11.15 9.06 12.62
N THR A 116 -10.14 9.23 13.46
CA THR A 116 -9.03 10.18 13.38
C THR A 116 -7.81 9.65 12.65
N ILE A 117 -7.87 8.46 12.02
CA ILE A 117 -6.69 7.77 11.48
C ILE A 117 -5.84 8.66 10.53
N LEU A 118 -6.46 9.56 9.78
CA LEU A 118 -5.73 10.48 8.90
C LEU A 118 -4.92 11.49 9.72
N GLU A 119 -5.56 12.17 10.66
CA GLU A 119 -4.93 13.13 11.58
C GLU A 119 -3.84 12.46 12.43
N ASP A 120 -4.14 11.26 12.94
CA ASP A 120 -3.27 10.48 13.80
C ASP A 120 -1.97 10.10 13.07
N LEU A 121 -2.05 9.76 11.78
CA LEU A 121 -0.87 9.47 10.95
C LEU A 121 -0.19 10.76 10.45
N MET A 122 -0.94 11.81 10.11
CA MET A 122 -0.40 13.07 9.61
C MET A 122 0.47 13.79 10.66
N ARG A 123 0.10 13.74 11.95
CA ARG A 123 0.85 14.42 13.03
C ARG A 123 2.28 13.91 13.21
N HIS A 124 2.57 12.65 12.84
CA HIS A 124 3.93 12.10 12.85
C HIS A 124 4.82 12.75 11.78
N ASN A 125 4.23 13.38 10.75
CA ASN A 125 4.92 14.14 9.72
C ASN A 125 6.05 13.37 9.01
N LYS A 126 5.91 12.05 8.88
CA LYS A 126 6.83 11.19 8.12
C LYS A 126 6.51 11.22 6.63
N ASP A 127 7.50 10.91 5.81
CA ASP A 127 7.31 10.84 4.36
C ASP A 127 6.46 9.62 3.96
N ILE A 128 6.60 8.52 4.70
CA ILE A 128 5.76 7.32 4.65
C ILE A 128 5.54 6.89 6.11
N ILE A 129 4.31 6.54 6.47
CA ILE A 129 3.96 5.95 7.76
C ILE A 129 2.84 4.91 7.56
N VAL A 130 2.92 3.83 8.34
CA VAL A 130 1.92 2.77 8.40
C VAL A 130 1.55 2.51 9.87
N PRO A 131 0.28 2.30 10.20
CA PRO A 131 -0.09 1.81 11.52
C PRO A 131 0.18 0.32 11.64
N ASN A 132 0.20 -0.19 12.87
CA ASN A 132 0.16 -1.62 13.12
C ASN A 132 -1.24 -2.17 12.81
N VAL A 133 -1.32 -3.29 12.10
CA VAL A 133 -2.57 -3.91 11.65
C VAL A 133 -2.71 -5.33 12.20
N TRP A 134 -3.83 -5.54 12.90
CA TRP A 134 -4.19 -6.81 13.53
C TRP A 134 -5.60 -7.23 13.11
N ARG A 135 -5.88 -8.52 13.27
CA ARG A 135 -7.17 -9.13 13.02
C ARG A 135 -7.85 -9.44 14.36
N PRO A 136 -9.12 -9.05 14.55
CA PRO A 136 -9.86 -9.45 15.74
C PRO A 136 -10.11 -10.96 15.74
N LEU A 137 -9.95 -11.58 16.91
CA LEU A 137 -10.28 -12.96 17.17
C LEU A 137 -11.31 -13.06 18.30
N PRO A 138 -12.09 -14.14 18.38
CA PRO A 138 -12.85 -14.44 19.58
C PRO A 138 -11.97 -14.43 20.83
N GLU A 139 -12.52 -14.00 21.97
CA GLU A 139 -11.77 -13.87 23.23
C GLU A 139 -11.10 -15.19 23.66
N TRP A 140 -11.76 -16.33 23.40
CA TRP A 140 -11.21 -17.67 23.68
C TRP A 140 -10.01 -18.07 22.81
N LEU A 141 -9.71 -17.32 21.75
CA LEU A 141 -8.51 -17.45 20.90
C LEU A 141 -7.47 -16.35 21.17
N GLY A 142 -7.64 -15.54 22.22
CA GLY A 142 -6.72 -14.47 22.59
C GLY A 142 -7.11 -13.08 22.09
N GLY A 143 -8.30 -12.90 21.51
CA GLY A 143 -8.89 -11.58 21.21
C GLY A 143 -8.35 -10.88 19.95
N GLU A 144 -7.09 -11.08 19.60
CA GLU A 144 -6.45 -10.46 18.44
C GLU A 144 -5.30 -11.31 17.88
N GLN A 145 -4.97 -11.10 16.61
CA GLN A 145 -3.85 -11.73 15.92
C GLN A 145 -3.11 -10.73 15.04
N PRO A 146 -1.76 -10.75 15.01
CA PRO A 146 -0.97 -10.06 13.98
C PRO A 146 -1.47 -10.39 12.57
N TYR A 147 -1.73 -9.38 11.74
CA TYR A 147 -2.27 -9.58 10.39
C TYR A 147 -1.28 -9.19 9.31
N ASP A 148 -0.83 -7.92 9.29
CA ASP A 148 0.06 -7.44 8.23
C ASP A 148 1.53 -7.69 8.57
N LEU A 149 2.10 -8.74 7.99
CA LEU A 149 3.52 -9.09 8.16
C LEU A 149 4.44 -8.36 7.17
N ASN A 150 3.94 -7.48 6.31
CA ASN A 150 4.73 -6.81 5.28
C ASN A 150 5.38 -5.49 5.77
N SER A 151 5.11 -5.11 7.03
CA SER A 151 5.78 -4.00 7.72
C SER A 151 6.87 -4.55 8.63
N TRP A 152 8.14 -4.35 8.27
CA TRP A 152 9.28 -4.97 8.96
C TRP A 152 10.56 -4.14 8.86
N GLN A 153 11.50 -4.34 9.79
CA GLN A 153 12.90 -3.92 9.60
C GLN A 153 13.70 -5.02 8.95
N GLU A 154 14.70 -4.63 8.17
CA GLU A 154 15.61 -5.53 7.50
C GLU A 154 16.45 -6.33 8.51
N SER A 155 16.91 -7.52 8.10
CA SER A 155 17.80 -8.35 8.91
C SER A 155 19.04 -8.77 8.12
N GLU A 156 20.15 -9.02 8.81
CA GLU A 156 21.37 -9.53 8.18
C GLU A 156 21.12 -10.87 7.47
N THR A 157 20.27 -11.73 8.05
CA THR A 157 19.92 -13.02 7.46
C THR A 157 19.12 -12.86 6.16
N ALA A 158 18.17 -11.92 6.12
CA ALA A 158 17.39 -11.65 4.92
C ALA A 158 18.23 -11.01 3.81
N LEU A 159 19.19 -10.13 4.16
CA LEU A 159 20.15 -9.58 3.20
C LEU A 159 21.04 -10.69 2.61
N ALA A 160 21.60 -11.55 3.46
CA ALA A 160 22.40 -12.70 3.01
C ALA A 160 21.58 -13.65 2.13
N LEU A 161 20.32 -13.92 2.47
CA LEU A 161 19.42 -14.70 1.64
C LEU A 161 19.18 -14.02 0.28
N ALA A 162 18.89 -12.72 0.26
CA ALA A 162 18.62 -11.98 -0.96
C ALA A 162 19.78 -12.05 -1.97
N GLU A 163 21.03 -12.05 -1.48
CA GLU A 163 22.24 -12.23 -2.31
C GLU A 163 22.32 -13.60 -3.01
N THR A 164 21.70 -14.64 -2.45
CA THR A 164 21.72 -16.00 -3.01
C THR A 164 20.66 -16.26 -4.09
N LEU A 165 19.62 -15.43 -4.16
CA LEU A 165 18.49 -15.65 -5.06
C LEU A 165 18.78 -15.08 -6.47
N ASP A 166 17.91 -15.35 -7.44
CA ASP A 166 17.96 -14.75 -8.78
C ASP A 166 17.40 -13.32 -8.81
N GLU A 167 17.86 -12.48 -9.76
CA GLU A 167 17.49 -11.04 -9.82
C GLU A 167 15.98 -10.79 -9.83
N ASP A 168 15.21 -11.65 -10.51
CA ASP A 168 13.76 -11.52 -10.63
C ASP A 168 12.97 -12.22 -9.49
N ALA A 169 13.67 -12.88 -8.56
CA ALA A 169 13.06 -13.50 -7.39
C ALA A 169 12.48 -12.45 -6.44
N VAL A 170 11.40 -12.80 -5.75
CA VAL A 170 10.72 -11.93 -4.79
C VAL A 170 10.56 -12.68 -3.48
N ILE A 171 11.08 -12.10 -2.41
CA ILE A 171 10.85 -12.53 -1.03
C ILE A 171 9.45 -12.03 -0.64
N VAL A 172 8.63 -12.92 -0.10
CA VAL A 172 7.29 -12.60 0.40
C VAL A 172 7.21 -13.09 1.83
N GLU A 173 6.89 -12.18 2.75
CA GLU A 173 6.80 -12.52 4.18
C GLU A 173 5.59 -13.41 4.51
N GLY A 174 5.71 -14.16 5.60
CA GLY A 174 4.66 -15.07 6.10
C GLY A 174 4.70 -16.48 5.51
N TYR A 175 5.76 -16.84 4.79
CA TYR A 175 5.95 -18.15 4.15
C TYR A 175 7.14 -18.89 4.74
N ALA A 176 7.02 -20.20 4.93
CA ALA A 176 8.05 -21.03 5.57
C ALA A 176 9.27 -21.26 4.67
N GLU A 177 9.12 -21.01 3.38
CA GLU A 177 10.11 -21.21 2.33
C GLU A 177 11.38 -20.38 2.57
N TYR A 178 11.24 -19.16 3.10
CA TYR A 178 12.34 -18.25 3.39
C TYR A 178 12.36 -17.83 4.85
N ALA A 179 13.38 -18.25 5.58
CA ALA A 179 13.64 -17.82 6.94
C ALA A 179 14.33 -16.44 6.93
N THR A 180 13.54 -15.37 6.85
CA THR A 180 14.04 -13.98 6.78
C THR A 180 14.49 -13.45 8.14
N TRP A 181 13.92 -13.94 9.24
CA TRP A 181 14.21 -13.45 10.61
C TRP A 181 14.04 -11.94 10.78
N ARG A 182 13.18 -11.33 9.97
CA ARG A 182 12.87 -9.91 10.07
C ARG A 182 11.98 -9.65 11.28
N PRO A 183 12.25 -8.61 12.07
CA PRO A 183 11.30 -8.17 13.09
C PRO A 183 10.12 -7.48 12.39
N HIS A 184 8.93 -8.06 12.52
CA HIS A 184 7.69 -7.50 11.94
C HIS A 184 6.99 -6.58 12.95
N LEU A 185 6.54 -5.42 12.48
CA LEU A 185 5.79 -4.44 13.28
C LEU A 185 4.61 -5.09 14.00
N ALA A 186 3.93 -6.04 13.34
CA ALA A 186 2.77 -6.73 13.88
C ALA A 186 3.03 -7.49 15.20
N TYR A 187 4.27 -7.94 15.45
CA TYR A 187 4.66 -8.63 16.69
C TYR A 187 5.26 -7.71 17.76
N LEU A 188 5.54 -6.44 17.42
CA LEU A 188 6.24 -5.51 18.30
C LEU A 188 5.32 -4.56 19.05
N ARG A 189 4.01 -4.82 19.00
CA ARG A 189 3.02 -4.04 19.74
C ARG A 189 3.19 -4.27 21.24
N ASP A 190 3.31 -3.18 22.00
CA ASP A 190 3.07 -3.16 23.44
C ASP A 190 1.65 -2.64 23.71
N PRO A 191 0.70 -3.48 24.17
CA PRO A 191 -0.67 -3.06 24.48
C PRO A 191 -0.78 -2.00 25.57
N TYR A 192 0.26 -1.84 26.40
CA TYR A 192 0.34 -0.85 27.47
C TYR A 192 1.33 0.27 27.16
N GLY A 193 1.94 0.23 25.98
CA GLY A 193 2.90 1.21 25.52
C GLY A 193 2.25 2.51 25.04
N ASP A 194 3.10 3.47 24.71
CA ASP A 194 2.67 4.71 24.06
C ASP A 194 2.26 4.41 22.60
N PRO A 195 1.00 4.69 22.19
CA PRO A 195 0.53 4.45 20.83
C PRO A 195 1.25 5.31 19.77
N ASP A 196 1.99 6.33 20.19
CA ASP A 196 2.71 7.25 19.32
C ASP A 196 4.16 6.82 19.08
N VAL A 197 4.59 5.67 19.64
CA VAL A 197 5.94 5.14 19.42
C VAL A 197 6.14 4.83 17.95
N GLU A 198 7.16 5.45 17.39
CA GLU A 198 7.60 5.23 16.02
C GLU A 198 8.73 4.20 15.97
N MET A 199 8.77 3.47 14.86
CA MET A 199 9.82 2.51 14.55
C MET A 199 10.20 2.68 13.09
N ASP A 200 11.50 2.74 12.80
CA ASP A 200 11.99 2.73 11.42
C ASP A 200 11.64 1.38 10.80
N ILE A 201 11.20 1.36 9.53
CA ILE A 201 10.86 0.14 8.79
C ILE A 201 11.46 0.20 7.40
N ASP A 202 11.83 -0.97 6.87
CA ASP A 202 12.41 -1.14 5.53
C ASP A 202 11.38 -1.70 4.56
N GLY A 203 10.51 -2.59 5.03
CA GLY A 203 9.32 -3.07 4.33
C GLY A 203 8.07 -2.32 4.77
N VAL A 204 7.22 -1.95 3.81
CA VAL A 204 5.96 -1.22 4.04
C VAL A 204 4.77 -2.13 3.75
N GLY A 205 3.89 -2.30 4.74
CA GLY A 205 2.65 -3.05 4.59
C GLY A 205 1.57 -2.35 3.79
N GLY A 206 0.76 -3.13 3.06
CA GLY A 206 -0.17 -2.62 2.05
C GLY A 206 -1.54 -2.17 2.58
N VAL A 207 -1.87 -2.52 3.82
CA VAL A 207 -3.25 -2.42 4.33
C VAL A 207 -3.66 -0.97 4.62
N SER A 208 -2.75 -0.18 5.19
CA SER A 208 -2.97 1.24 5.52
C SER A 208 -1.64 1.99 5.41
N ILE A 209 -1.50 2.86 4.41
CA ILE A 209 -0.27 3.63 4.18
C ILE A 209 -0.64 5.09 4.03
N LEU A 210 -0.12 5.96 4.90
CA LEU A 210 -0.12 7.39 4.65
C LEU A 210 1.27 7.80 4.14
N SER A 211 1.31 8.48 3.00
CA SER A 211 2.54 9.04 2.47
C SER A 211 2.35 10.48 2.00
N LYS A 212 3.40 11.30 2.14
CA LYS A 212 3.38 12.63 1.53
C LYS A 212 3.37 12.47 0.02
N ALA A 213 2.52 13.23 -0.66
CA ALA A 213 2.39 13.16 -2.11
C ALA A 213 3.69 13.50 -2.87
N LYS A 214 4.65 14.20 -2.22
CA LYS A 214 6.00 14.43 -2.76
C LYS A 214 6.78 13.14 -3.03
N VAL A 215 6.51 12.06 -2.28
CA VAL A 215 7.19 10.75 -2.41
C VAL A 215 6.92 10.18 -3.81
N PHE A 216 5.65 10.14 -4.19
CA PHE A 216 5.24 9.67 -5.52
C PHE A 216 5.68 10.63 -6.62
N ARG A 217 5.58 11.96 -6.41
CA ARG A 217 6.06 12.95 -7.39
C ARG A 217 7.58 12.91 -7.62
N ALA A 218 8.35 12.44 -6.64
CA ALA A 218 9.79 12.21 -6.77
C ALA A 218 10.13 10.93 -7.54
N GLY A 219 9.14 10.08 -7.85
CA GLY A 219 9.32 8.87 -8.64
C GLY A 219 9.19 7.56 -7.85
N ALA A 220 8.95 7.61 -6.54
CA ALA A 220 8.63 6.40 -5.79
C ALA A 220 7.30 5.82 -6.30
N HIS A 221 7.25 4.50 -6.41
CA HIS A 221 6.10 3.76 -6.93
C HIS A 221 6.14 2.34 -6.37
N PHE A 222 5.09 1.57 -6.61
CA PHE A 222 5.04 0.14 -6.26
C PHE A 222 5.74 -0.66 -7.37
N PRO A 223 6.95 -1.20 -7.19
CA PRO A 223 7.62 -1.91 -8.28
C PRO A 223 6.81 -3.14 -8.73
N ALA A 224 6.43 -3.14 -10.01
CA ALA A 224 5.77 -4.27 -10.69
C ALA A 224 6.75 -5.32 -11.23
N PHE A 225 7.98 -5.26 -10.74
CA PHE A 225 9.12 -6.11 -11.04
C PHE A 225 9.89 -6.33 -9.73
N SER A 226 10.87 -7.22 -9.72
CA SER A 226 11.71 -7.39 -8.53
C SER A 226 12.64 -6.19 -8.36
N PHE A 227 12.51 -5.48 -7.24
CA PHE A 227 13.41 -4.42 -6.81
C PHE A 227 14.03 -4.82 -5.47
N GLU A 228 15.34 -5.05 -5.45
CA GLU A 228 16.05 -5.58 -4.26
C GLU A 228 15.36 -6.83 -3.69
N ARG A 229 14.85 -7.72 -4.55
CA ARG A 229 14.11 -8.94 -4.18
C ARG A 229 12.76 -8.72 -3.51
N HIS A 230 12.17 -7.55 -3.72
CA HIS A 230 10.82 -7.22 -3.26
C HIS A 230 9.99 -6.68 -4.42
N ALA A 231 8.67 -6.68 -4.26
CA ALA A 231 7.74 -6.09 -5.21
C ALA A 231 6.67 -5.31 -4.44
N GLU A 232 5.85 -4.57 -5.15
CA GLU A 232 4.65 -3.92 -4.59
C GLU A 232 4.94 -3.02 -3.38
N THR A 233 4.31 -3.21 -2.20
CA THR A 233 4.43 -2.26 -1.08
C THR A 233 5.76 -2.39 -0.35
N GLU A 234 6.28 -3.60 -0.18
CA GLU A 234 7.60 -3.83 0.40
C GLU A 234 8.70 -3.22 -0.48
N GLY A 235 8.58 -3.40 -1.80
CA GLY A 235 9.48 -2.75 -2.75
C GLY A 235 9.32 -1.22 -2.78
N PHE A 236 8.13 -0.67 -2.54
CA PHE A 236 7.90 0.78 -2.47
C PHE A 236 8.72 1.44 -1.35
N GLY A 237 8.81 0.81 -0.17
CA GLY A 237 9.67 1.29 0.93
C GLY A 237 11.13 1.41 0.50
N LYS A 238 11.67 0.34 -0.10
CA LYS A 238 13.05 0.30 -0.62
C LYS A 238 13.29 1.29 -1.75
N VAL A 239 12.36 1.43 -2.70
CA VAL A 239 12.47 2.43 -3.78
C VAL A 239 12.60 3.84 -3.21
N TRP A 240 11.77 4.20 -2.22
CA TRP A 240 11.84 5.52 -1.60
C TRP A 240 13.18 5.74 -0.89
N TYR A 241 13.65 4.76 -0.13
CA TYR A 241 14.95 4.82 0.53
C TYR A 241 16.10 5.02 -0.47
N SER A 242 16.10 4.26 -1.57
CA SER A 242 17.11 4.36 -2.64
C SER A 242 17.08 5.72 -3.37
N LEU A 243 15.90 6.35 -3.50
CA LEU A 243 15.79 7.71 -4.07
C LEU A 243 16.39 8.78 -3.13
N LEU A 244 16.26 8.63 -1.81
CA LEU A 244 16.87 9.55 -0.84
C LEU A 244 18.40 9.49 -0.89
N LEU A 245 18.97 8.31 -1.16
CA LEU A 245 20.41 8.11 -1.23
C LEU A 245 21.04 8.52 -2.57
N SER A 246 20.23 8.77 -3.61
CA SER A 246 20.72 9.01 -4.98
C SER A 246 21.11 10.48 -5.21
N PRO A 247 22.41 10.85 -5.29
CA PRO A 247 22.83 12.25 -5.39
C PRO A 247 23.02 12.72 -6.85
N THR A 248 22.68 11.90 -7.85
CA THR A 248 23.13 12.13 -9.23
C THR A 248 22.08 12.85 -10.08
N ARG A 249 22.44 14.06 -10.53
CA ARG A 249 21.68 14.77 -11.58
C ARG A 249 21.88 14.07 -12.93
N PRO A 250 20.88 14.10 -13.83
CA PRO A 250 21.07 13.66 -15.21
C PRO A 250 22.30 14.35 -15.84
N ARG A 251 23.14 13.59 -16.54
CA ARG A 251 24.30 14.10 -17.28
C ARG A 251 24.07 13.84 -18.77
N ALA A 252 24.26 14.87 -19.61
CA ALA A 252 24.24 14.72 -21.06
C ALA A 252 25.67 14.55 -21.59
N LYS A 253 25.87 13.64 -22.55
CA LYS A 253 27.09 13.58 -23.35
C LYS A 253 26.93 14.55 -24.53
N SER A 254 27.78 15.59 -24.61
CA SER A 254 27.70 16.64 -25.65
C SER A 254 28.07 16.16 -27.05
N ASP A 255 28.88 15.10 -27.15
CA ASP A 255 29.63 14.83 -28.39
C ASP A 255 28.97 13.83 -29.34
N HIS A 256 27.79 13.29 -28.99
CA HIS A 256 27.05 12.35 -29.86
C HIS A 256 25.84 13.05 -30.49
N ARG A 257 25.95 13.38 -31.79
CA ARG A 257 24.86 13.94 -32.59
C ARG A 257 24.13 12.84 -33.33
N TRP A 258 22.88 12.60 -32.96
CA TRP A 258 21.96 11.71 -33.67
C TRP A 258 21.02 12.56 -34.53
N PRO A 259 21.01 12.41 -35.86
CA PRO A 259 20.04 13.11 -36.70
C PRO A 259 18.63 12.58 -36.38
N LYS A 260 17.68 13.49 -36.13
CA LYS A 260 16.26 13.17 -35.96
C LYS A 260 15.55 13.44 -37.29
N GLY A 261 15.13 12.37 -37.96
CA GLY A 261 14.31 12.43 -39.18
C GLY A 261 12.82 12.59 -38.87
#